data_AF-C5L7X9-F1
#
_entry.id   AF-C5L7X9-F1
#
_cell.length_a   1.000
_cell.length_b   1.000
_cell.length_c   1.000
_cell.angle_alpha   90.00
_cell.angle_beta   90.00
_cell.angle_gamma   90.00
#
_symmetry.space_group_name_H-M   'P 1'
#
loop_
_entity.id
_entity.type
_entity.pdbx_description
1 polymer ?
#
loop_
_entity_poly.entity_id
_entity_poly.type
_entity_poly.pdbx_seq_one_letter_code
_entity_poly.pdbx_strand_id
1 'polypeptide(L)'
;MSFLWVLLLTVEALLTAVFASSAAHPFIRVYAEQNPISAPLEHLFLCPAELKDKVDLSQWPRYEVTIDGSNCSSHKELLAEENRAQFFQCLTDVVNITTHAMDTIGLSPALSDGTLLGWYRHHKGYIPWDVDADTSIMKADCRESFKKYAKPEHKNIAQVLQERMPDDKHFRVRGIKYMVGSELKDDDWEGCENPEFRVVHSLNGSNCHVDIFQMLQSTDPEAPCTTCPGYSDGAVTVCRTAEGRVCGLKSDYEPSTWDRLDWGDCKIPNNPVGALESQYPGPGIELNNFKLVPGNYKYGSQMLVVGRPVDANGNEISDAAPPAAAPSLRGSDDSKMQEVLTNLQNLVKEGWSGGLSRQYEIIVLVALALVCAACLICLGVCICKRHRTVDELPSSSAASAYSDGSNTAIPIE
;
A
#
# COMPACT_ATOMS: atom_id res chain seq x y z
N MET A 1 -7.75 47.08 5.15
CA MET A 1 -8.80 46.25 5.79
C MET A 1 -8.85 44.80 5.26
N SER A 2 -8.15 44.46 4.19
CA SER A 2 -8.20 43.15 3.53
C SER A 2 -7.34 42.05 4.18
N PHE A 3 -6.25 42.42 4.87
CA PHE A 3 -5.32 41.45 5.49
C PHE A 3 -5.84 40.82 6.79
N LEU A 4 -6.67 41.53 7.56
CA LEU A 4 -7.24 41.02 8.80
C LEU A 4 -8.26 39.89 8.54
N TRP A 5 -8.93 39.95 7.40
CA TRP A 5 -9.85 38.90 6.92
C TRP A 5 -9.12 37.65 6.48
N VAL A 6 -7.98 37.79 5.80
CA VAL A 6 -7.12 36.66 5.42
C VAL A 6 -6.54 35.97 6.66
N LEU A 7 -6.17 36.74 7.69
CA LEU A 7 -5.65 36.21 8.94
C LEU A 7 -6.74 35.49 9.78
N LEU A 8 -7.98 35.98 9.76
CA LEU A 8 -9.09 35.30 10.41
C LEU A 8 -9.42 33.97 9.72
N LEU A 9 -9.42 33.96 8.39
CA LEU A 9 -9.67 32.75 7.59
C LEU A 9 -8.59 31.68 7.78
N THR A 10 -7.31 32.06 7.93
CA THR A 10 -6.23 31.10 8.21
C THR A 10 -6.28 30.56 9.63
N VAL A 11 -6.70 31.36 10.61
CA VAL A 11 -6.88 30.91 12.00
C VAL A 11 -8.10 30.00 12.15
N GLU A 12 -9.22 30.31 11.48
CA GLU A 12 -10.37 29.39 11.38
C GLU A 12 -9.97 28.08 10.70
N ALA A 13 -9.29 28.13 9.54
CA ALA A 13 -8.83 26.93 8.84
C ALA A 13 -7.88 26.07 9.71
N LEU A 14 -7.00 26.70 10.51
CA LEU A 14 -6.14 25.98 11.46
C LEU A 14 -6.93 25.39 12.63
N LEU A 15 -7.93 26.10 13.16
CA LEU A 15 -8.78 25.59 14.25
C LEU A 15 -9.65 24.42 13.77
N THR A 16 -10.20 24.47 12.56
CA THR A 16 -10.96 23.36 11.97
C THR A 16 -10.05 22.15 11.74
N ALA A 17 -8.80 22.35 11.32
CA ALA A 17 -7.83 21.27 11.14
C ALA A 17 -7.38 20.63 12.47
N VAL A 18 -7.33 21.40 13.58
CA VAL A 18 -6.95 20.90 14.91
C VAL A 18 -8.08 20.14 15.61
N PHE A 19 -9.35 20.40 15.26
CA PHE A 19 -10.51 19.67 15.79
C PHE A 19 -11.01 18.51 14.92
N ALA A 20 -10.49 18.31 13.70
CA ALA A 20 -10.88 17.24 12.79
C ALA A 20 -10.20 15.87 13.08
N SER A 21 -9.88 15.57 14.34
CA SER A 21 -9.29 14.27 14.75
C SER A 21 -10.30 13.33 15.43
N SER A 22 -11.60 13.66 15.41
CA SER A 22 -12.65 12.65 15.62
C SER A 22 -12.85 11.90 14.31
N ALA A 23 -12.96 10.57 14.35
CA ALA A 23 -13.33 9.74 13.20
C ALA A 23 -14.35 10.48 12.32
N ALA A 24 -14.04 10.65 11.03
CA ALA A 24 -14.78 11.53 10.14
C ALA A 24 -16.23 11.05 9.92
N HIS A 25 -16.54 9.83 10.36
CA HIS A 25 -17.83 9.17 10.31
C HIS A 25 -18.12 8.49 11.67
N PRO A 26 -19.07 8.99 12.48
CA PRO A 26 -19.47 8.27 13.70
C PRO A 26 -20.27 7.01 13.40
N PHE A 27 -20.92 6.95 12.23
CA PHE A 27 -21.78 5.84 11.84
C PHE A 27 -21.60 5.48 10.37
N ILE A 28 -21.83 4.20 10.06
CA ILE A 28 -21.81 3.67 8.69
C ILE A 28 -23.18 3.06 8.39
N ARG A 29 -23.83 3.56 7.34
CA ARG A 29 -25.00 2.92 6.73
C ARG A 29 -24.52 1.82 5.81
N VAL A 30 -24.75 0.57 6.18
CA VAL A 30 -24.26 -0.60 5.45
C VAL A 30 -25.31 -1.10 4.47
N TYR A 31 -24.86 -1.32 3.23
CA TYR A 31 -25.66 -1.96 2.18
C TYR A 31 -25.39 -3.46 2.17
N ALA A 32 -26.35 -4.20 2.71
CA ALA A 32 -26.37 -5.65 2.81
C ALA A 32 -26.08 -6.41 1.50
N GLU A 33 -26.35 -5.83 0.33
CA GLU A 33 -26.20 -6.55 -0.95
C GLU A 33 -25.04 -6.03 -1.81
N GLN A 34 -24.30 -5.02 -1.32
CA GLN A 34 -23.28 -4.39 -2.14
C GLN A 34 -22.04 -5.28 -2.26
N ASN A 35 -21.73 -5.67 -3.50
CA ASN A 35 -20.53 -6.43 -3.82
C ASN A 35 -19.29 -5.51 -3.67
N PRO A 36 -18.31 -5.86 -2.82
CA PRO A 36 -17.09 -5.07 -2.64
C PRO A 36 -16.29 -4.82 -3.91
N ILE A 37 -16.38 -5.68 -4.92
CA ILE A 37 -15.70 -5.52 -6.23
C ILE A 37 -16.23 -4.31 -7.01
N SER A 38 -17.52 -4.01 -6.86
CA SER A 38 -18.21 -2.94 -7.58
C SER A 38 -18.39 -1.67 -6.75
N ALA A 39 -18.00 -1.70 -5.48
CA ALA A 39 -18.17 -0.59 -4.57
C ALA A 39 -17.08 0.47 -4.80
N PRO A 40 -17.45 1.76 -4.92
CA PRO A 40 -16.49 2.87 -4.88
C PRO A 40 -15.59 2.80 -3.65
N LEU A 41 -14.34 3.24 -3.77
CA LEU A 41 -13.35 3.17 -2.68
C LEU A 41 -13.79 3.95 -1.43
N GLU A 42 -14.49 5.06 -1.61
CA GLU A 42 -15.07 5.87 -0.52
C GLU A 42 -16.17 5.14 0.27
N HIS A 43 -16.67 4.01 -0.24
CA HIS A 43 -17.64 3.16 0.46
C HIS A 43 -16.99 1.98 1.18
N LEU A 44 -15.66 1.84 1.12
CA LEU A 44 -14.93 0.77 1.76
C LEU A 44 -14.36 1.23 3.10
N PHE A 45 -14.70 0.48 4.14
CA PHE A 45 -14.27 0.69 5.52
C PHE A 45 -13.55 -0.55 6.04
N LEU A 46 -12.44 -0.32 6.72
CA LEU A 46 -11.72 -1.36 7.45
C LEU A 46 -12.07 -1.25 8.93
N CYS A 47 -12.78 -2.24 9.46
CA CYS A 47 -13.26 -2.28 10.84
C CYS A 47 -12.53 -3.36 11.64
N PRO A 48 -12.48 -3.26 12.99
CA PRO A 48 -11.91 -4.29 13.84
C PRO A 48 -12.53 -5.67 13.55
N ALA A 49 -11.73 -6.73 13.66
CA ALA A 49 -12.21 -8.11 13.47
C ALA A 49 -13.40 -8.47 14.35
N GLU A 50 -13.44 -7.92 15.56
CA GLU A 50 -14.59 -7.97 16.47
C GLU A 50 -15.28 -6.61 16.53
N LEU A 51 -16.16 -6.33 15.57
CA LEU A 51 -16.98 -5.13 15.59
C LEU A 51 -18.13 -5.32 16.60
N LYS A 52 -18.12 -4.53 17.68
CA LYS A 52 -19.17 -4.52 18.70
C LYS A 52 -20.16 -3.41 18.39
N ASP A 53 -21.40 -3.80 18.13
CA ASP A 53 -22.49 -2.88 17.86
C ASP A 53 -23.71 -3.19 18.76
N LYS A 54 -24.67 -2.26 18.80
CA LYS A 54 -26.00 -2.51 19.39
C LYS A 54 -26.87 -3.37 18.46
N VAL A 55 -26.62 -3.30 17.16
CA VAL A 55 -27.20 -4.20 16.16
C VAL A 55 -26.52 -5.57 16.28
N ASP A 56 -27.31 -6.64 16.25
CA ASP A 56 -26.77 -7.99 16.18
C ASP A 56 -26.18 -8.24 14.79
N LEU A 57 -24.85 -8.26 14.71
CA LEU A 57 -24.06 -8.49 13.49
C LEU A 57 -23.63 -9.96 13.33
N SER A 58 -24.08 -10.86 14.22
CA SER A 58 -23.71 -12.29 14.16
C SER A 58 -24.25 -12.98 12.89
N GLN A 59 -25.28 -12.40 12.26
CA GLN A 59 -25.82 -12.82 10.98
C GLN A 59 -25.76 -11.67 9.97
N TRP A 60 -25.58 -12.03 8.70
CA TRP A 60 -25.62 -11.09 7.58
C TRP A 60 -26.91 -10.25 7.64
N PRO A 61 -26.82 -8.92 7.80
CA PRO A 61 -28.02 -8.09 7.77
C PRO A 61 -28.64 -8.21 6.38
N ARG A 62 -29.90 -8.62 6.26
CA ARG A 62 -30.60 -8.73 4.97
C ARG A 62 -31.11 -7.40 4.42
N TYR A 63 -30.99 -6.35 5.22
CA TYR A 63 -31.50 -5.02 4.95
C TYR A 63 -30.45 -4.00 5.35
N GLU A 64 -30.63 -2.77 4.89
CA GLU A 64 -29.81 -1.64 5.30
C GLU A 64 -29.82 -1.50 6.83
N VAL A 65 -28.62 -1.42 7.42
CA VAL A 65 -28.43 -1.18 8.86
C VAL A 65 -27.43 -0.06 9.05
N THR A 66 -27.60 0.71 10.12
CA THR A 66 -26.60 1.69 10.56
C THR A 66 -25.84 1.11 11.73
N ILE A 67 -24.51 1.06 11.62
CA ILE A 67 -23.59 0.62 12.67
C ILE A 67 -22.74 1.78 13.20
N ASP A 68 -22.20 1.62 14.39
CA ASP A 68 -21.13 2.41 14.98
C ASP A 68 -19.84 2.22 14.17
N GLY A 69 -19.47 3.27 13.45
CA GLY A 69 -18.28 3.30 12.58
C GLY A 69 -17.06 3.87 13.27
N SER A 70 -17.15 4.27 14.55
CA SER A 70 -16.13 5.07 15.23
C SER A 70 -14.74 4.44 15.29
N ASN A 71 -14.66 3.11 15.21
CA ASN A 71 -13.40 2.35 15.21
C ASN A 71 -13.03 1.82 13.82
N CYS A 72 -13.77 2.17 12.78
CA CYS A 72 -13.47 1.81 11.41
C CYS A 72 -12.68 2.93 10.73
N SER A 73 -11.80 2.58 9.80
CA SER A 73 -11.08 3.52 8.95
C SER A 73 -11.65 3.48 7.54
N SER A 74 -12.09 4.63 7.03
CA SER A 74 -12.44 4.83 5.61
C SER A 74 -11.18 4.78 4.73
N HIS A 75 -11.36 4.61 3.42
CA HIS A 75 -10.24 4.69 2.46
C HIS A 75 -9.43 5.99 2.60
N LYS A 76 -10.09 7.13 2.79
CA LYS A 76 -9.44 8.44 2.94
C LYS A 76 -8.64 8.55 4.23
N GLU A 77 -9.17 8.04 5.35
CA GLU A 77 -8.45 8.00 6.62
C GLU A 77 -7.23 7.09 6.52
N LEU A 78 -7.37 5.91 5.90
CA LEU A 78 -6.25 5.03 5.62
C LEU A 78 -5.19 5.71 4.76
N LEU A 79 -5.56 6.45 3.70
CA LEU A 79 -4.57 7.18 2.88
C LEU A 79 -3.87 8.33 3.63
N ALA A 80 -4.53 8.91 4.62
CA ALA A 80 -3.98 10.00 5.44
C ALA A 80 -3.04 9.50 6.55
N GLU A 81 -3.17 8.24 6.97
CA GLU A 81 -2.25 7.61 7.91
C GLU A 81 -0.83 7.54 7.33
N GLU A 82 0.18 7.94 8.11
CA GLU A 82 1.60 7.65 7.86
C GLU A 82 2.10 7.91 6.42
N ASN A 83 1.60 8.96 5.75
CA ASN A 83 1.93 9.28 4.35
C ASN A 83 1.60 8.13 3.36
N ARG A 84 0.55 7.34 3.60
CA ARG A 84 0.19 6.19 2.75
C ARG A 84 -0.05 6.53 1.28
N ALA A 85 -0.55 7.73 0.96
CA ALA A 85 -0.63 8.19 -0.43
C ALA A 85 0.74 8.21 -1.13
N GLN A 86 1.79 8.67 -0.44
CA GLN A 86 3.16 8.66 -0.95
C GLN A 86 3.74 7.24 -1.03
N PHE A 87 3.37 6.39 -0.07
CA PHE A 87 3.73 4.97 -0.09
C PHE A 87 3.14 4.25 -1.32
N PHE A 88 1.86 4.46 -1.64
CA PHE A 88 1.24 3.87 -2.84
C PHE A 88 1.81 4.43 -4.15
N GLN A 89 2.19 5.70 -4.17
CA GLN A 89 2.97 6.24 -5.29
C GLN A 89 4.30 5.48 -5.44
N CYS A 90 5.05 5.30 -4.35
CA CYS A 90 6.29 4.52 -4.35
C CYS A 90 6.04 3.08 -4.84
N LEU A 91 4.97 2.41 -4.38
CA LEU A 91 4.62 1.06 -4.81
C LEU A 91 4.34 0.99 -6.31
N THR A 92 3.58 1.95 -6.85
CA THR A 92 3.29 2.01 -8.28
C THR A 92 4.57 2.22 -9.10
N ASP A 93 5.46 3.11 -8.64
CA ASP A 93 6.77 3.34 -9.24
C ASP A 93 7.59 2.05 -9.28
N VAL A 94 7.72 1.34 -8.15
CA VAL A 94 8.58 0.16 -8.06
C VAL A 94 8.02 -1.01 -8.86
N VAL A 95 6.71 -1.23 -8.89
CA VAL A 95 6.09 -2.26 -9.75
C VAL A 95 6.33 -1.94 -11.22
N ASN A 96 6.08 -0.70 -11.65
CA ASN A 96 6.26 -0.28 -13.04
C ASN A 96 7.70 -0.46 -13.51
N ILE A 97 8.65 0.08 -12.76
CA ILE A 97 10.08 0.03 -13.10
C ILE A 97 10.58 -1.41 -13.08
N THR A 98 10.19 -2.21 -12.08
CA THR A 98 10.59 -3.62 -11.98
C THR A 98 10.04 -4.42 -13.15
N THR A 99 8.76 -4.23 -13.51
CA THR A 99 8.12 -4.96 -14.62
C THR A 99 8.84 -4.69 -15.94
N HIS A 100 9.15 -3.43 -16.25
CA HIS A 100 9.92 -3.06 -17.44
C HIS A 100 11.35 -3.60 -17.40
N ALA A 101 12.06 -3.45 -16.28
CA ALA A 101 13.42 -3.93 -16.13
C ALA A 101 13.52 -5.45 -16.36
N MET A 102 12.57 -6.22 -15.80
CA MET A 102 12.48 -7.66 -15.98
C MET A 102 12.13 -8.07 -17.41
N ASP A 103 11.23 -7.33 -18.08
CA ASP A 103 10.90 -7.59 -19.49
C ASP A 103 12.13 -7.47 -20.40
N THR A 104 13.05 -6.53 -20.13
CA THR A 104 14.30 -6.38 -20.90
C THR A 104 15.29 -7.54 -20.75
N ILE A 105 15.10 -8.40 -19.75
CA ILE A 105 15.86 -9.65 -19.56
C ILE A 105 15.01 -10.89 -19.82
N GLY A 106 13.87 -10.74 -20.51
CA GLY A 106 13.03 -11.84 -20.93
C GLY A 106 12.25 -12.50 -19.79
N LEU A 107 12.05 -11.81 -18.67
CA LEU A 107 11.18 -12.24 -17.59
C LEU A 107 9.85 -11.52 -17.68
N SER A 108 8.76 -12.22 -17.35
CA SER A 108 7.40 -11.71 -17.46
C SER A 108 6.70 -11.65 -16.10
N PRO A 109 7.12 -10.76 -15.18
CA PRO A 109 6.56 -10.70 -13.83
C PRO A 109 5.11 -10.26 -13.88
N ALA A 110 4.20 -11.18 -13.55
CA ALA A 110 2.79 -10.89 -13.46
C ALA A 110 2.42 -10.56 -12.01
N LEU A 111 1.47 -9.64 -11.78
CA LEU A 111 0.95 -9.37 -10.44
C LEU A 111 0.50 -10.67 -9.77
N SER A 112 0.76 -10.80 -8.47
CA SER A 112 0.28 -11.91 -7.64
C SER A 112 -0.18 -11.41 -6.26
N ASP A 113 -0.66 -12.35 -5.45
CA ASP A 113 -0.99 -12.21 -4.04
C ASP A 113 -1.89 -10.98 -3.77
N GLY A 114 -1.58 -10.18 -2.75
CA GLY A 114 -2.40 -9.02 -2.37
C GLY A 114 -2.51 -7.98 -3.48
N THR A 115 -1.47 -7.87 -4.31
CA THR A 115 -1.42 -6.90 -5.42
C THR A 115 -2.35 -7.27 -6.57
N LEU A 116 -2.39 -8.55 -6.96
CA LEU A 116 -3.33 -9.04 -7.97
C LEU A 116 -4.77 -8.97 -7.46
N LEU A 117 -4.99 -9.27 -6.18
CA LEU A 117 -6.30 -9.17 -5.55
C LEU A 117 -6.78 -7.71 -5.51
N GLY A 118 -5.86 -6.79 -5.18
CA GLY A 118 -6.04 -5.35 -5.32
C GLY A 118 -6.50 -4.99 -6.72
N TRP A 119 -5.71 -5.35 -7.73
CA TRP A 119 -5.99 -5.05 -9.12
C TRP A 119 -7.36 -5.56 -9.57
N TYR A 120 -7.70 -6.79 -9.21
CA TYR A 120 -8.95 -7.45 -9.57
C TYR A 120 -10.18 -6.78 -8.93
N ARG A 121 -10.05 -6.25 -7.70
CA ARG A 121 -11.20 -5.80 -6.89
C ARG A 121 -11.33 -4.29 -6.75
N HIS A 122 -10.21 -3.56 -6.80
CA HIS A 122 -10.14 -2.14 -6.46
C HIS A 122 -9.90 -1.30 -7.71
N HIS A 123 -10.66 -1.56 -8.78
CA HIS A 123 -10.58 -0.80 -10.03
C HIS A 123 -9.15 -0.69 -10.60
N LYS A 124 -8.40 -1.80 -10.60
CA LYS A 124 -7.00 -1.85 -11.00
C LYS A 124 -6.04 -1.07 -10.07
N GLY A 125 -6.41 -0.82 -8.82
CA GLY A 125 -5.55 -0.21 -7.81
C GLY A 125 -5.09 -1.19 -6.72
N TYR A 126 -4.46 -0.67 -5.67
CA TYR A 126 -4.05 -1.48 -4.51
C TYR A 126 -5.18 -1.70 -3.52
N ILE A 127 -5.03 -2.73 -2.68
CA ILE A 127 -5.81 -2.83 -1.45
C ILE A 127 -5.42 -1.66 -0.53
N PRO A 128 -6.36 -0.84 -0.02
CA PRO A 128 -6.03 0.39 0.72
C PRO A 128 -5.17 0.24 1.97
N TRP A 129 -5.12 -0.97 2.54
CA TRP A 129 -4.33 -1.33 3.71
C TRP A 129 -3.13 -2.23 3.39
N ASP A 130 -2.79 -2.38 2.11
CA ASP A 130 -1.62 -3.16 1.70
C ASP A 130 -0.31 -2.54 2.19
N VAL A 131 0.75 -3.33 2.28
CA VAL A 131 2.04 -2.91 2.87
C VAL A 131 3.23 -3.18 1.98
N ASP A 132 3.00 -3.80 0.82
CA ASP A 132 3.97 -4.09 -0.22
C ASP A 132 3.27 -4.41 -1.54
N ALA A 133 4.06 -4.83 -2.53
CA ALA A 133 3.56 -5.37 -3.78
C ALA A 133 4.16 -6.75 -4.06
N ASP A 134 3.45 -7.58 -4.82
CA ASP A 134 3.85 -8.94 -5.14
C ASP A 134 3.69 -9.23 -6.63
N THR A 135 4.67 -9.93 -7.18
CA THR A 135 4.66 -10.47 -8.53
C THR A 135 5.17 -11.91 -8.54
N SER A 136 4.80 -12.66 -9.58
CA SER A 136 5.26 -14.01 -9.80
C SER A 136 5.91 -14.18 -11.18
N ILE A 137 6.96 -14.98 -11.24
CA ILE A 137 7.63 -15.46 -12.46
C ILE A 137 7.80 -16.97 -12.41
N MET A 138 8.06 -17.60 -13.55
CA MET A 138 8.45 -19.01 -13.59
C MET A 138 9.95 -19.17 -13.30
N LYS A 139 10.32 -20.15 -12.46
CA LYS A 139 11.72 -20.45 -12.15
C LYS A 139 12.50 -20.91 -13.39
N ALA A 140 11.87 -21.63 -14.32
CA ALA A 140 12.51 -21.99 -15.59
C ALA A 140 12.93 -20.75 -16.40
N ASP A 141 12.03 -19.79 -16.58
CA ASP A 141 12.30 -18.54 -17.30
C ASP A 141 13.40 -17.73 -16.61
N CYS A 142 13.43 -17.71 -15.27
CA CYS A 142 14.55 -17.15 -14.51
C CYS A 142 15.88 -17.80 -14.90
N ARG A 143 15.97 -19.13 -14.88
CA ARG A 143 17.22 -19.85 -15.23
C ARG A 143 17.64 -19.56 -16.67
N GLU A 144 16.70 -19.51 -17.61
CA GLU A 144 16.98 -19.16 -19.01
C GLU A 144 17.47 -17.72 -19.16
N SER A 145 16.82 -16.77 -18.48
CA SER A 145 17.25 -15.38 -18.42
C SER A 145 18.66 -15.24 -17.84
N PHE A 146 18.92 -15.85 -16.68
CA PHE A 146 20.24 -15.80 -16.05
C PHE A 146 21.31 -16.35 -16.98
N LYS A 147 21.09 -17.52 -17.60
CA LYS A 147 22.02 -18.10 -18.58
C LYS A 147 22.33 -17.17 -19.75
N LYS A 148 21.34 -16.38 -20.19
CA LYS A 148 21.46 -15.49 -21.36
C LYS A 148 22.10 -14.15 -21.04
N TYR A 149 21.80 -13.57 -19.88
CA TYR A 149 22.14 -12.19 -19.54
C TYR A 149 23.19 -12.04 -18.44
N ALA A 150 23.53 -13.11 -17.71
CA ALA A 150 24.58 -13.07 -16.70
C ALA A 150 25.97 -12.88 -17.31
N LYS A 151 26.81 -12.12 -16.59
CA LYS A 151 28.24 -11.98 -16.83
C LYS A 151 29.01 -12.83 -15.81
N PRO A 152 30.30 -13.12 -16.02
CA PRO A 152 31.09 -13.96 -15.09
C PRO A 152 31.11 -13.48 -13.64
N GLU A 153 30.96 -12.18 -13.41
CA GLU A 153 30.89 -11.57 -12.09
C GLU A 153 29.52 -11.72 -11.39
N HIS A 154 28.45 -12.00 -12.15
CA HIS A 154 27.11 -12.16 -11.59
C HIS A 154 26.96 -13.54 -10.94
N LYS A 155 26.58 -13.54 -9.67
CA LYS A 155 26.26 -14.73 -8.89
C LYS A 155 24.81 -15.13 -9.03
N ASN A 156 23.90 -14.17 -9.15
CA ASN A 156 22.45 -14.41 -9.11
C ASN A 156 21.67 -13.43 -10.01
N ILE A 157 20.39 -13.72 -10.23
CA ILE A 157 19.51 -12.91 -11.08
C ILE A 157 19.28 -11.50 -10.54
N ALA A 158 19.36 -11.29 -9.22
CA ALA A 158 19.18 -9.96 -8.62
C ALA A 158 20.27 -8.99 -9.08
N GLN A 159 21.52 -9.44 -9.23
CA GLN A 159 22.60 -8.62 -9.76
C GLN A 159 22.40 -8.27 -11.23
N VAL A 160 21.92 -9.22 -12.04
CA VAL A 160 21.56 -8.95 -13.45
C VAL A 160 20.44 -7.91 -13.53
N LEU A 161 19.43 -8.02 -12.68
CA LEU A 161 18.30 -7.09 -12.64
C LEU A 161 18.69 -5.72 -12.08
N GLN A 162 19.61 -5.66 -11.11
CA GLN A 162 20.13 -4.40 -10.56
C GLN A 162 20.77 -3.53 -11.65
N GLU A 163 21.45 -4.12 -12.64
CA GLU A 163 22.02 -3.38 -13.79
C GLU A 163 20.94 -2.77 -14.71
N ARG A 164 19.68 -3.18 -14.58
CA ARG A 164 18.53 -2.65 -15.35
C ARG A 164 17.71 -1.63 -14.58
N MET A 165 18.02 -1.41 -13.31
CA MET A 165 17.39 -0.36 -12.51
C MET A 165 17.91 1.02 -12.94
N PRO A 166 17.08 2.07 -12.87
CA PRO A 166 17.44 3.40 -13.35
C PRO A 166 18.60 4.03 -12.56
N ASP A 167 18.71 3.73 -11.27
CA ASP A 167 19.85 4.09 -10.43
C ASP A 167 19.92 3.20 -9.18
N ASP A 168 21.12 3.09 -8.60
CA ASP A 168 21.43 2.26 -7.42
C ASP A 168 21.23 2.99 -6.08
N LYS A 169 20.93 4.29 -6.11
CA LYS A 169 20.73 5.11 -4.91
C LYS A 169 19.31 4.97 -4.37
N HIS A 170 18.35 4.82 -5.27
CA HIS A 170 16.94 4.71 -4.95
C HIS A 170 16.42 3.28 -5.13
N PHE A 171 17.06 2.47 -5.99
CA PHE A 171 16.64 1.09 -6.22
C PHE A 171 17.70 0.09 -5.79
N ARG A 172 17.27 -0.92 -5.04
CA ARG A 172 18.12 -2.06 -4.67
C ARG A 172 17.37 -3.37 -4.89
N VAL A 173 18.05 -4.35 -5.49
CA VAL A 173 17.53 -5.70 -5.72
C VAL A 173 18.23 -6.68 -4.77
N ARG A 174 17.49 -7.47 -4.00
CA ARG A 174 18.06 -8.39 -2.99
C ARG A 174 17.33 -9.73 -2.98
N GLY A 175 18.06 -10.81 -2.74
CA GLY A 175 17.44 -12.09 -2.40
C GLY A 175 16.78 -11.99 -1.02
N ILE A 176 15.61 -12.61 -0.84
CA ILE A 176 14.90 -12.63 0.43
C ILE A 176 14.89 -14.05 0.98
N LYS A 177 15.15 -14.17 2.29
CA LYS A 177 14.98 -15.45 2.98
C LYS A 177 13.48 -15.74 3.08
N TYR A 178 13.03 -16.70 2.28
CA TYR A 178 11.64 -17.11 2.18
C TYR A 178 11.00 -17.35 3.55
N MET A 179 9.78 -16.84 3.74
CA MET A 179 8.98 -16.88 4.99
C MET A 179 9.59 -16.13 6.20
N VAL A 180 10.80 -15.58 6.07
CA VAL A 180 11.45 -14.79 7.13
C VAL A 180 11.45 -13.30 6.77
N GLY A 181 11.52 -12.97 5.48
CA GLY A 181 11.51 -11.58 4.99
C GLY A 181 12.84 -10.84 5.16
N SER A 182 13.87 -11.47 5.74
CA SER A 182 15.19 -10.87 5.88
C SER A 182 15.97 -10.95 4.57
N GLU A 183 16.68 -9.88 4.23
CA GLU A 183 17.58 -9.83 3.06
C GLU A 183 18.73 -10.85 3.19
N LEU A 184 19.03 -11.52 2.09
CA LEU A 184 20.21 -12.35 1.88
C LEU A 184 21.34 -11.51 1.31
N LYS A 185 22.59 -11.89 1.58
CA LYS A 185 23.75 -11.32 0.89
C LYS A 185 23.82 -11.88 -0.52
N ASP A 186 24.46 -11.14 -1.42
CA ASP A 186 24.64 -11.55 -2.81
C ASP A 186 25.33 -12.91 -2.96
N ASP A 187 26.28 -13.23 -2.07
CA ASP A 187 27.03 -14.49 -2.07
C ASP A 187 26.31 -15.65 -1.36
N ASP A 188 25.14 -15.41 -0.75
CA ASP A 188 24.40 -16.45 -0.02
C ASP A 188 23.54 -17.33 -0.94
N TRP A 189 23.43 -17.00 -2.24
CA TRP A 189 22.62 -17.73 -3.22
C TRP A 189 23.12 -17.55 -4.66
N GLU A 190 22.83 -18.53 -5.51
CA GLU A 190 23.32 -18.57 -6.89
C GLU A 190 22.18 -18.67 -7.91
N GLY A 191 22.42 -18.09 -9.09
CA GLY A 191 21.52 -18.09 -10.24
C GLY A 191 20.11 -17.64 -9.87
N CYS A 192 19.18 -18.60 -9.92
CA CYS A 192 17.76 -18.42 -9.62
C CYS A 192 17.30 -19.33 -8.47
N GLU A 193 18.23 -19.81 -7.63
CA GLU A 193 17.89 -20.84 -6.64
C GLU A 193 17.11 -20.30 -5.43
N ASN A 194 17.20 -19.00 -5.14
CA ASN A 194 16.43 -18.41 -4.07
C ASN A 194 14.97 -18.17 -4.51
N PRO A 195 13.95 -18.73 -3.84
CA PRO A 195 12.57 -18.72 -4.33
C PRO A 195 11.90 -17.34 -4.35
N GLU A 196 12.50 -16.34 -3.71
CA GLU A 196 11.97 -14.98 -3.59
C GLU A 196 13.09 -13.95 -3.71
N PHE A 197 12.91 -12.89 -4.47
CA PHE A 197 13.78 -11.72 -4.41
C PHE A 197 12.95 -10.47 -4.51
N ARG A 198 13.52 -9.33 -4.12
CA ARG A 198 12.79 -8.09 -3.91
C ARG A 198 13.47 -6.94 -4.61
N VAL A 199 12.69 -6.04 -5.18
CA VAL A 199 13.15 -4.70 -5.56
C VAL A 199 12.61 -3.70 -4.55
N VAL A 200 13.49 -2.99 -3.87
CA VAL A 200 13.15 -1.92 -2.92
C VAL A 200 13.37 -0.58 -3.62
N HIS A 201 12.41 0.33 -3.46
CA HIS A 201 12.49 1.72 -3.89
C HIS A 201 12.43 2.65 -2.67
N SER A 202 13.41 3.55 -2.58
CA SER A 202 13.49 4.60 -1.57
C SER A 202 13.13 5.94 -2.18
N LEU A 203 11.91 6.43 -1.91
CA LEU A 203 11.40 7.68 -2.45
C LEU A 203 11.10 8.67 -1.31
N ASN A 204 11.83 9.80 -1.27
CA ASN A 204 11.56 10.91 -0.33
C ASN A 204 11.42 10.45 1.14
N GLY A 205 12.25 9.51 1.57
CA GLY A 205 12.25 8.96 2.94
C GLY A 205 11.24 7.82 3.18
N SER A 206 10.41 7.47 2.19
CA SER A 206 9.56 6.27 2.21
C SER A 206 10.28 5.11 1.53
N ASN A 207 10.24 3.93 2.15
CA ASN A 207 10.68 2.69 1.51
C ASN A 207 9.47 1.85 1.16
N CYS A 208 9.43 1.39 -0.07
CA CYS A 208 8.44 0.44 -0.55
C CYS A 208 9.16 -0.66 -1.33
N HIS A 209 8.48 -1.78 -1.58
CA HIS A 209 9.08 -2.86 -2.32
C HIS A 209 8.06 -3.68 -3.10
N VAL A 210 8.57 -4.38 -4.10
CA VAL A 210 7.86 -5.47 -4.77
C VAL A 210 8.64 -6.77 -4.56
N ASP A 211 7.95 -7.79 -4.03
CA ASP A 211 8.43 -9.15 -3.94
C ASP A 211 8.17 -9.89 -5.26
N ILE A 212 9.16 -10.68 -5.66
CA ILE A 212 9.14 -11.46 -6.89
C ILE A 212 9.31 -12.92 -6.50
N PHE A 213 8.21 -13.64 -6.59
CA PHE A 213 8.16 -15.04 -6.27
C PHE A 213 8.42 -15.91 -7.50
N GLN A 214 9.30 -16.87 -7.34
CA GLN A 214 9.59 -17.85 -8.37
C GLN A 214 8.68 -19.06 -8.20
N MET A 215 7.76 -19.24 -9.13
CA MET A 215 6.89 -20.40 -9.22
C MET A 215 7.65 -21.58 -9.83
N LEU A 216 7.62 -22.71 -9.14
CA LEU A 216 8.12 -23.99 -9.61
C LEU A 216 7.11 -24.61 -10.59
N GLN A 217 7.57 -25.51 -11.47
CA GLN A 217 6.73 -26.17 -12.47
C GLN A 217 6.83 -27.69 -12.34
N SER A 218 5.75 -28.41 -12.63
CA SER A 218 5.77 -29.89 -12.70
C SER A 218 6.69 -30.46 -13.79
N THR A 219 7.08 -29.63 -14.76
CA THR A 219 8.03 -29.97 -15.82
C THR A 219 9.49 -29.74 -15.43
N ASP A 220 9.77 -29.21 -14.24
CA ASP A 220 11.14 -29.08 -13.75
C ASP A 220 11.79 -30.45 -13.50
N PRO A 221 13.13 -30.56 -13.53
CA PRO A 221 13.83 -31.86 -13.40
C PRO A 221 13.47 -32.68 -12.16
N GLU A 222 13.13 -32.02 -11.05
CA GLU A 222 12.72 -32.67 -9.80
C GLU A 222 11.19 -32.86 -9.68
N ALA A 223 10.43 -32.39 -10.67
CA ALA A 223 8.98 -32.46 -10.75
C ALA A 223 8.22 -32.00 -9.46
N PRO A 224 8.54 -30.83 -8.89
CA PRO A 224 8.06 -30.36 -7.58
C PRO A 224 6.54 -30.21 -7.48
N CYS A 225 5.86 -29.88 -8.58
CA CYS A 225 4.42 -29.53 -8.55
C CYS A 225 3.50 -30.67 -9.03
N THR A 226 3.99 -31.90 -9.07
CA THR A 226 3.21 -33.07 -9.51
C THR A 226 2.09 -33.46 -8.55
N THR A 227 2.12 -32.96 -7.32
CA THR A 227 1.06 -33.13 -6.33
C THR A 227 -0.08 -32.13 -6.46
N CYS A 228 0.09 -31.08 -7.29
CA CYS A 228 -0.94 -30.07 -7.50
C CYS A 228 -2.15 -30.63 -8.27
N PRO A 229 -3.37 -30.18 -7.95
CA PRO A 229 -4.56 -30.48 -8.75
C PRO A 229 -4.34 -30.13 -10.23
N GLY A 230 -4.87 -30.97 -11.12
CA GLY A 230 -4.73 -30.83 -12.58
C GLY A 230 -3.52 -31.56 -13.20
N TYR A 231 -2.49 -31.91 -12.41
CA TYR A 231 -1.33 -32.64 -12.96
C TYR A 231 -1.72 -34.02 -13.53
N SER A 232 -2.56 -34.76 -12.80
CA SER A 232 -3.05 -36.07 -13.23
C SER A 232 -3.92 -36.02 -14.50
N ASP A 233 -4.44 -34.84 -14.84
CA ASP A 233 -5.22 -34.59 -16.06
C ASP A 233 -4.31 -34.21 -17.26
N GLY A 234 -2.99 -34.25 -17.08
CA GLY A 234 -1.98 -33.95 -18.11
C GLY A 234 -1.62 -32.48 -18.23
N ALA A 235 -2.09 -31.62 -17.32
CA ALA A 235 -1.75 -30.20 -17.32
C ALA A 235 -0.36 -29.94 -16.72
N VAL A 236 0.28 -28.85 -17.16
CA VAL A 236 1.48 -28.33 -16.48
C VAL A 236 1.03 -27.48 -15.30
N THR A 237 1.22 -28.02 -14.10
CA THR A 237 0.94 -27.35 -12.84
C THR A 237 2.13 -26.53 -12.33
N VAL A 238 1.84 -25.53 -11.50
CA VAL A 238 2.81 -24.67 -10.81
C VAL A 238 2.55 -24.62 -9.32
N CYS A 239 3.61 -24.39 -8.55
CA CYS A 239 3.56 -24.34 -7.09
C CYS A 239 4.61 -23.38 -6.53
N ARG A 240 4.35 -22.79 -5.36
CA ARG A 240 5.30 -21.88 -4.68
C ARG A 240 6.43 -22.64 -3.98
N THR A 241 6.17 -23.87 -3.53
CA THR A 241 7.17 -24.74 -2.90
C THR A 241 7.08 -26.17 -3.42
N ALA A 242 8.17 -26.94 -3.30
CA ALA A 242 8.25 -28.32 -3.75
C ALA A 242 7.26 -29.28 -3.05
N GLU A 243 6.69 -28.86 -1.92
CA GLU A 243 5.63 -29.62 -1.24
C GLU A 243 4.23 -29.40 -1.86
N GLY A 244 4.11 -28.59 -2.92
CA GLY A 244 2.83 -28.30 -3.57
C GLY A 244 1.98 -27.28 -2.81
N ARG A 245 2.60 -26.28 -2.19
CA ARG A 245 1.87 -25.14 -1.62
C ARG A 245 1.59 -24.08 -2.68
N VAL A 246 0.40 -23.45 -2.63
CA VAL A 246 -0.10 -22.48 -3.62
C VAL A 246 -0.07 -23.09 -5.03
N CYS A 247 -1.02 -23.96 -5.31
CA CYS A 247 -1.07 -24.76 -6.55
C CYS A 247 -1.99 -24.14 -7.60
N GLY A 248 -1.52 -24.04 -8.84
CA GLY A 248 -2.33 -23.59 -9.97
C GLY A 248 -1.90 -24.23 -11.28
N LEU A 249 -2.58 -23.86 -12.38
CA LEU A 249 -2.16 -24.26 -13.72
C LEU A 249 -1.20 -23.22 -14.28
N LYS A 250 -0.15 -23.65 -14.99
CA LYS A 250 0.76 -22.73 -15.69
C LYS A 250 0.01 -21.81 -16.66
N SER A 251 -1.06 -22.31 -17.28
CA SER A 251 -1.92 -21.56 -18.20
C SER A 251 -2.72 -20.44 -17.54
N ASP A 252 -2.86 -20.43 -16.22
CA ASP A 252 -3.51 -19.31 -15.52
C ASP A 252 -2.56 -18.12 -15.38
N TYR A 253 -1.25 -18.38 -15.34
CA TYR A 253 -0.22 -17.37 -15.23
C TYR A 253 0.25 -16.86 -16.58
N GLU A 254 0.42 -17.75 -17.56
CA GLU A 254 1.10 -17.44 -18.82
C GLU A 254 0.28 -17.77 -20.08
N PRO A 255 0.40 -16.96 -21.15
CA PRO A 255 1.22 -15.74 -21.22
C PRO A 255 0.59 -14.57 -20.44
N SER A 256 1.40 -13.83 -19.69
CA SER A 256 0.91 -12.62 -19.03
C SER A 256 0.82 -11.43 -20.01
N THR A 257 -0.10 -10.50 -19.74
CA THR A 257 -0.40 -9.36 -20.62
C THR A 257 -0.17 -8.02 -19.94
N TRP A 258 0.31 -7.04 -20.69
CA TRP A 258 0.44 -5.66 -20.19
C TRP A 258 -0.91 -5.03 -19.86
N ASP A 259 -1.00 -4.40 -18.70
CA ASP A 259 -2.11 -3.56 -18.26
C ASP A 259 -1.55 -2.48 -17.31
N ARG A 260 -2.40 -1.88 -16.49
CA ARG A 260 -2.04 -0.88 -15.48
C ARG A 260 -2.48 -1.28 -14.08
N LEU A 261 -1.65 -0.90 -13.13
CA LEU A 261 -1.92 -0.87 -11.69
C LEU A 261 -1.83 0.60 -11.26
N ASP A 262 -2.96 1.17 -10.84
CA ASP A 262 -3.20 2.61 -10.77
C ASP A 262 -2.76 3.30 -12.08
N TRP A 263 -1.65 4.03 -12.04
CA TRP A 263 -1.11 4.78 -13.18
C TRP A 263 0.11 4.11 -13.83
N GLY A 264 0.73 3.13 -13.17
CA GLY A 264 1.93 2.43 -13.62
C GLY A 264 1.61 1.25 -14.51
N ASP A 265 2.51 0.93 -15.45
CA ASP A 265 2.34 -0.28 -16.27
C ASP A 265 2.72 -1.52 -15.45
N CYS A 266 2.00 -2.61 -15.66
CA CYS A 266 2.27 -3.90 -15.02
C CYS A 266 1.90 -5.04 -15.98
N LYS A 267 2.23 -6.28 -15.63
CA LYS A 267 1.66 -7.44 -16.33
C LYS A 267 0.68 -8.17 -15.43
N ILE A 268 -0.38 -8.68 -16.05
CA ILE A 268 -1.46 -9.42 -15.42
C ILE A 268 -1.41 -10.87 -15.90
N PRO A 269 -1.66 -11.87 -15.02
CA PRO A 269 -1.77 -13.27 -15.41
C PRO A 269 -2.77 -13.50 -16.54
N ASN A 270 -2.59 -14.57 -17.33
CA ASN A 270 -3.51 -14.94 -18.42
C ASN A 270 -4.96 -15.16 -17.94
N ASN A 271 -5.13 -15.75 -16.76
CA ASN A 271 -6.40 -15.92 -16.07
C ASN A 271 -6.25 -15.42 -14.62
N PRO A 272 -6.54 -14.13 -14.36
CA PRO A 272 -6.36 -13.53 -13.03
C PRO A 272 -7.13 -14.26 -11.92
N VAL A 273 -8.33 -14.76 -12.23
CA VAL A 273 -9.16 -15.50 -11.26
C VAL A 273 -8.51 -16.83 -10.93
N GLY A 274 -8.12 -17.63 -11.93
CA GLY A 274 -7.43 -18.91 -11.68
C GLY A 274 -6.09 -18.73 -10.95
N ALA A 275 -5.34 -17.66 -11.27
CA ALA A 275 -4.12 -17.32 -10.57
C ALA A 275 -4.35 -16.86 -9.12
N LEU A 276 -5.48 -16.22 -8.81
CA LEU A 276 -5.88 -15.89 -7.44
C LEU A 276 -6.40 -17.11 -6.68
N GLU A 277 -7.11 -18.04 -7.34
CA GLU A 277 -7.67 -19.24 -6.71
C GLU A 277 -6.58 -20.18 -6.19
N SER A 278 -5.40 -20.18 -6.82
CA SER A 278 -4.24 -20.93 -6.32
C SER A 278 -3.69 -20.38 -5.00
N GLN A 279 -3.88 -19.08 -4.74
CA GLN A 279 -3.34 -18.34 -3.58
C GLN A 279 -4.39 -18.21 -2.46
N TYR A 280 -5.66 -18.03 -2.84
CA TYR A 280 -6.81 -17.86 -1.97
C TYR A 280 -7.92 -18.87 -2.33
N PRO A 281 -7.72 -20.17 -2.08
CA PRO A 281 -8.66 -21.21 -2.49
C PRO A 281 -10.04 -21.03 -1.84
N GLY A 282 -11.10 -21.32 -2.60
CA GLY A 282 -12.49 -21.21 -2.14
C GLY A 282 -13.07 -19.79 -2.28
N PRO A 283 -13.98 -19.34 -1.41
CA PRO A 283 -14.58 -18.00 -1.50
C PRO A 283 -13.60 -16.87 -1.14
N GLY A 284 -12.30 -17.16 -0.96
CA GLY A 284 -11.28 -16.20 -0.52
C GLY A 284 -11.07 -15.01 -1.47
N ILE A 285 -11.46 -15.14 -2.74
CA ILE A 285 -11.44 -14.04 -3.73
C ILE A 285 -12.72 -13.20 -3.65
N GLU A 286 -13.85 -13.84 -3.39
CA GLU A 286 -15.14 -13.19 -3.16
C GLU A 286 -15.18 -12.67 -1.72
N LEU A 287 -14.45 -11.57 -1.46
CA LEU A 287 -14.66 -10.86 -0.20
C LEU A 287 -16.10 -10.38 -0.18
N ASN A 288 -16.82 -10.80 0.85
CA ASN A 288 -18.17 -10.39 1.11
C ASN A 288 -18.16 -9.29 2.18
N ASN A 289 -19.16 -8.41 2.15
CA ASN A 289 -19.36 -7.41 3.20
C ASN A 289 -19.39 -8.08 4.59
N PHE A 290 -18.87 -7.44 5.63
CA PHE A 290 -18.75 -8.02 6.99
C PHE A 290 -17.96 -9.33 7.08
N LYS A 291 -17.05 -9.61 6.14
CA LYS A 291 -16.10 -10.72 6.27
C LYS A 291 -14.70 -10.22 6.62
N LEU A 292 -13.97 -11.11 7.30
CA LEU A 292 -12.56 -10.90 7.57
C LEU A 292 -11.80 -10.87 6.24
N VAL A 293 -10.91 -9.89 6.11
CA VAL A 293 -9.94 -9.84 5.03
C VAL A 293 -8.66 -10.54 5.48
N PRO A 294 -7.87 -11.10 4.55
CA PRO A 294 -6.54 -11.60 4.88
C PRO A 294 -5.72 -10.51 5.61
N GLY A 295 -5.18 -10.87 6.76
CA GLY A 295 -4.45 -9.92 7.60
C GLY A 295 -3.01 -9.72 7.12
N ASN A 296 -2.43 -8.57 7.46
CA ASN A 296 -1.00 -8.31 7.31
C ASN A 296 -0.37 -7.89 8.65
N TYR A 297 0.96 -7.80 8.70
CA TYR A 297 1.67 -7.53 9.95
C TYR A 297 1.32 -6.16 10.58
N LYS A 298 0.81 -5.20 9.80
CA LYS A 298 0.49 -3.85 10.26
C LYS A 298 -0.93 -3.74 10.82
N TYR A 299 -1.91 -4.31 10.11
CA TYR A 299 -3.33 -4.18 10.47
C TYR A 299 -3.89 -5.43 11.14
N GLY A 300 -3.19 -6.56 11.11
CA GLY A 300 -3.71 -7.83 11.61
C GLY A 300 -4.95 -8.26 10.84
N SER A 301 -5.81 -9.07 11.50
CA SER A 301 -7.11 -9.43 10.94
C SER A 301 -8.09 -8.26 11.08
N GLN A 302 -8.77 -7.91 10.00
CA GLN A 302 -9.73 -6.82 9.96
C GLN A 302 -10.97 -7.26 9.18
N MET A 303 -12.08 -6.57 9.39
CA MET A 303 -13.35 -6.80 8.71
C MET A 303 -13.57 -5.73 7.64
N LEU A 304 -13.89 -6.16 6.42
CA LEU A 304 -14.31 -5.23 5.36
C LEU A 304 -15.78 -4.91 5.52
N VAL A 305 -16.10 -3.63 5.64
CA VAL A 305 -17.47 -3.12 5.64
C VAL A 305 -17.68 -2.24 4.40
N VAL A 306 -18.73 -2.52 3.64
CA VAL A 306 -19.18 -1.70 2.52
C VAL A 306 -20.40 -0.91 2.94
N GLY A 307 -20.29 0.42 2.89
CA GLY A 307 -21.36 1.31 3.36
C GLY A 307 -21.13 2.77 2.98
N ARG A 308 -21.91 3.67 3.59
CA ARG A 308 -21.75 5.11 3.47
C ARG A 308 -21.65 5.76 4.85
N PRO A 309 -20.82 6.81 5.00
CA PRO A 309 -20.75 7.54 6.24
C PRO A 309 -22.06 8.32 6.47
N VAL A 310 -22.61 8.25 7.68
CA VAL A 310 -23.82 8.97 8.06
C VAL A 310 -23.65 9.67 9.40
N ASP A 311 -24.40 10.77 9.61
CA ASP A 311 -24.46 11.47 10.88
C ASP A 311 -25.35 10.72 11.90
N ALA A 312 -25.43 11.25 13.13
CA ALA A 312 -26.26 10.67 14.19
C ALA A 312 -27.78 10.64 13.86
N ASN A 313 -28.21 11.40 12.85
CA ASN A 313 -29.59 11.43 12.37
C ASN A 313 -29.80 10.52 11.15
N GLY A 314 -28.75 9.83 10.67
CA GLY A 314 -28.78 9.00 9.48
C GLY A 314 -28.73 9.79 8.16
N ASN A 315 -28.34 11.06 8.18
CA ASN A 315 -28.09 11.80 6.95
C ASN A 315 -26.72 11.42 6.40
N GLU A 316 -26.62 11.20 5.09
CA GLU A 316 -25.32 10.95 4.45
C GLU A 316 -24.39 12.14 4.67
N ILE A 317 -23.20 11.85 5.19
CA ILE A 317 -22.13 12.82 5.28
C ILE A 317 -21.41 12.73 3.95
N SER A 318 -21.63 13.69 3.05
CA SER A 318 -20.76 13.79 1.89
C SER A 318 -19.35 14.10 2.39
N ASP A 319 -18.40 13.21 2.13
CA ASP A 319 -17.01 13.64 2.04
C ASP A 319 -17.01 14.79 1.03
N ALA A 320 -16.68 16.00 1.50
CA ALA A 320 -16.45 17.13 0.60
C ALA A 320 -15.59 16.62 -0.54
N ALA A 321 -16.08 16.83 -1.78
CA ALA A 321 -15.46 16.32 -2.99
C ALA A 321 -13.94 16.45 -2.90
N PRO A 322 -13.17 15.45 -3.38
CA PRO A 322 -11.73 15.62 -3.46
C PRO A 322 -11.46 16.98 -4.10
N PRO A 323 -10.52 17.79 -3.58
CA PRO A 323 -10.12 19.00 -4.32
C PRO A 323 -9.87 18.54 -5.75
N ALA A 324 -10.56 19.20 -6.69
CA ALA A 324 -10.59 18.83 -8.11
C ALA A 324 -9.24 18.26 -8.50
N ALA A 325 -9.24 17.01 -9.01
CA ALA A 325 -8.05 16.23 -9.32
C ALA A 325 -6.87 17.16 -9.54
N ALA A 326 -5.88 17.13 -8.63
CA ALA A 326 -4.64 17.87 -8.82
C ALA A 326 -4.27 17.67 -10.29
N PRO A 327 -4.15 18.76 -11.09
CA PRO A 327 -4.08 18.63 -12.52
C PRO A 327 -2.99 17.61 -12.80
N SER A 328 -3.38 16.55 -13.51
CA SER A 328 -2.46 15.55 -14.02
C SER A 328 -1.21 16.30 -14.47
N LEU A 329 -0.07 16.05 -13.81
CA LEU A 329 1.26 16.48 -14.27
C LEU A 329 1.65 15.66 -15.51
N ARG A 330 0.74 15.58 -16.48
CA ARG A 330 1.01 15.23 -17.86
C ARG A 330 0.58 16.41 -18.71
N GLY A 331 1.57 17.11 -19.25
CA GLY A 331 1.41 17.93 -20.45
C GLY A 331 1.27 19.44 -20.28
N SER A 332 1.90 20.07 -19.27
CA SER A 332 2.09 21.52 -19.30
C SER A 332 3.55 21.83 -19.54
N ASP A 333 3.83 22.48 -20.67
CA ASP A 333 5.14 23.01 -21.08
C ASP A 333 5.97 23.50 -19.89
N ASP A 334 7.23 23.04 -19.81
CA ASP A 334 8.27 23.53 -18.90
C ASP A 334 8.38 25.07 -18.89
N SER A 335 7.93 25.72 -19.97
CA SER A 335 7.88 27.17 -20.12
C SER A 335 7.03 27.89 -19.06
N LYS A 336 5.90 27.30 -18.61
CA LYS A 336 5.00 27.98 -17.64
C LYS A 336 5.53 27.93 -16.22
N MET A 337 6.21 26.84 -15.85
CA MET A 337 6.81 26.69 -14.52
C MET A 337 8.08 27.57 -14.41
N GLN A 338 8.84 27.70 -15.51
CA GLN A 338 9.91 28.70 -15.63
C GLN A 338 9.40 30.14 -15.65
N GLU A 339 8.25 30.43 -16.23
CA GLU A 339 7.65 31.77 -16.20
C GLU A 339 7.24 32.18 -14.77
N VAL A 340 6.64 31.28 -13.99
CA VAL A 340 6.30 31.54 -12.58
C VAL A 340 7.55 31.73 -11.72
N LEU A 341 8.58 30.89 -11.91
CA LEU A 341 9.87 31.03 -11.22
C LEU A 341 10.56 32.35 -11.57
N THR A 342 10.51 32.76 -12.83
CA THR A 342 11.12 34.01 -13.31
C THR A 342 10.36 35.22 -12.75
N ASN A 343 9.03 35.18 -12.70
CA ASN A 343 8.21 36.24 -12.10
C ASN A 343 8.44 36.36 -10.58
N LEU A 344 8.59 35.25 -9.87
CA LEU A 344 8.94 35.24 -8.44
C LEU A 344 10.34 35.81 -8.21
N GLN A 345 11.33 35.43 -9.04
CA GLN A 345 12.68 35.97 -8.96
C GLN A 345 12.74 37.47 -9.29
N ASN A 346 11.91 37.95 -10.22
CA ASN A 346 11.79 39.36 -10.55
C ASN A 346 11.11 40.17 -9.44
N LEU A 347 10.06 39.63 -8.80
CA LEU A 347 9.43 40.25 -7.61
C LEU A 347 10.41 40.38 -6.44
N VAL A 348 11.26 39.37 -6.23
CA VAL A 348 12.31 39.41 -5.20
C VAL A 348 13.40 40.43 -5.55
N LYS A 349 13.77 40.55 -6.83
CA LYS A 349 14.74 41.56 -7.29
C LYS A 349 14.20 42.99 -7.20
N GLU A 350 12.94 43.22 -7.56
CA GLU A 350 12.30 44.53 -7.47
C GLU A 350 12.15 44.96 -6.00
N GLY A 351 11.80 44.03 -5.10
CA GLY A 351 11.73 44.26 -3.65
C GLY A 351 13.07 44.55 -2.96
N TRP A 352 14.21 44.23 -3.57
CA TRP A 352 15.55 44.50 -3.01
C TRP A 352 16.16 45.83 -3.47
N SER A 353 15.60 46.47 -4.51
CA SER A 353 16.09 47.77 -5.01
C SER A 353 15.44 48.99 -4.35
N GLY A 354 14.36 48.81 -3.59
CA GLY A 354 13.70 49.88 -2.83
C GLY A 354 13.80 49.60 -1.34
N GLY A 355 14.49 50.47 -0.60
CA GLY A 355 14.62 50.35 0.85
C GLY A 355 13.26 50.07 1.52
N LEU A 356 13.16 48.93 2.20
CA LEU A 356 11.93 48.51 2.88
C LEU A 356 11.48 49.60 3.83
N SER A 357 10.24 50.07 3.67
CA SER A 357 9.66 50.99 4.63
C SER A 357 9.52 50.27 5.98
N ARG A 358 9.84 50.98 7.06
CA ARG A 358 9.81 50.51 8.47
C ARG A 358 8.49 49.82 8.86
N GLN A 359 7.41 50.01 8.10
CA GLN A 359 6.13 49.32 8.31
C GLN A 359 6.16 47.85 7.88
N TYR A 360 6.88 47.49 6.81
CA TYR A 360 6.99 46.10 6.34
C TYR A 360 7.85 45.24 7.27
N GLU A 361 8.93 45.79 7.83
CA GLU A 361 9.73 45.07 8.84
C GLU A 361 8.91 44.74 10.09
N ILE A 362 8.08 45.69 10.56
CA ILE A 362 7.20 45.47 11.71
C ILE A 362 6.15 44.38 11.39
N ILE A 363 5.57 44.38 10.20
CA ILE A 363 4.58 43.38 9.79
C ILE A 363 5.21 41.99 9.70
N VAL A 364 6.41 41.87 9.13
CA VAL A 364 7.13 40.59 9.05
C VAL A 364 7.51 40.08 10.44
N LEU A 365 7.97 40.96 11.34
CA LEU A 365 8.29 40.59 12.72
C LEU A 365 7.05 40.15 13.52
N VAL A 366 5.90 40.81 13.32
CA VAL A 366 4.64 40.40 13.95
C VAL A 366 4.15 39.07 13.41
N ALA A 367 4.26 38.83 12.10
CA ALA A 367 3.90 37.54 11.50
C ALA A 367 4.79 36.39 12.02
N LEU A 368 6.10 36.62 12.09
CA LEU A 368 7.06 35.67 12.69
C LEU A 368 6.75 35.40 14.17
N ALA A 369 6.42 36.44 14.94
CA ALA A 369 6.06 36.28 16.35
C ALA A 369 4.78 35.46 16.55
N LEU A 370 3.77 35.65 15.68
CA LEU A 370 2.51 34.89 15.72
C LEU A 370 2.73 33.42 15.34
N VAL A 371 3.57 33.14 14.34
CA VAL A 371 3.94 31.77 13.96
C VAL A 371 4.71 31.08 15.10
N CYS A 372 5.69 31.77 15.70
CA CYS A 372 6.42 31.23 16.84
C CYS A 372 5.51 30.96 18.05
N ALA A 373 4.54 31.83 18.33
CA ALA A 373 3.56 31.63 19.40
C ALA A 373 2.66 30.41 19.11
N ALA A 374 2.19 30.25 17.88
CA ALA A 374 1.41 29.07 17.47
C ALA A 374 2.21 27.78 17.61
N CYS A 375 3.49 27.76 17.19
CA CYS A 375 4.38 26.62 17.37
C CYS A 375 4.60 26.27 18.85
N LEU A 376 4.77 27.27 19.72
CA LEU A 376 4.94 27.05 21.16
C LEU A 376 3.67 26.52 21.83
N ILE A 377 2.48 26.98 21.39
CA ILE A 377 1.20 26.44 21.86
C ILE A 377 1.04 24.98 21.43
N CYS A 378 1.35 24.65 20.16
CA CYS A 378 1.34 23.27 19.68
C CYS A 378 2.31 22.37 20.46
N LEU A 379 3.52 22.86 20.76
CA LEU A 379 4.49 22.16 21.59
C LEU A 379 3.97 21.92 23.02
N GLY A 380 3.34 22.93 23.62
CA GLY A 380 2.71 22.81 24.94
C GLY A 380 1.59 21.78 24.96
N VAL A 381 0.72 21.76 23.95
CA VAL A 381 -0.34 20.76 23.79
C VAL A 381 0.23 19.35 23.61
N CYS A 382 1.27 19.18 22.79
CA CYS A 382 1.95 17.90 22.62
C CYS A 382 2.62 17.40 23.91
N ILE A 383 3.23 18.28 24.69
CA ILE A 383 3.86 17.94 25.99
C ILE A 383 2.79 17.58 27.03
N CYS A 384 1.69 18.33 27.12
CA CYS A 384 0.59 18.01 28.04
C CYS A 384 -0.12 16.69 27.66
N LYS A 385 -0.26 16.39 26.35
CA LYS A 385 -0.83 15.12 25.87
C LYS A 385 0.09 13.93 26.18
N ARG A 386 1.41 14.12 26.10
CA ARG A 386 2.42 13.12 26.50
C ARG A 386 2.46 12.87 28.01
N HIS A 387 2.18 13.88 28.84
CA HIS A 387 2.11 13.69 30.30
C HIS A 387 0.85 12.92 30.72
N ARG A 388 -0.30 13.15 30.06
CA ARG A 388 -1.53 12.39 30.34
C ARG A 388 -1.44 10.89 30.00
N THR A 389 -0.67 10.51 28.98
CA THR A 389 -0.47 9.09 28.63
C THR A 389 0.53 8.37 29.54
N VAL A 390 1.34 9.08 30.34
CA VAL A 390 2.28 8.46 31.29
C VAL A 390 1.61 8.20 32.65
N ASP A 391 0.60 8.99 33.03
CA ASP A 391 -0.11 8.82 34.31
C ASP A 391 -1.23 7.75 34.27
N GLU A 392 -1.57 7.22 33.09
CA GLU A 392 -2.58 6.15 32.90
C GLU A 392 -2.00 4.75 32.60
N LEU A 393 -0.69 4.54 32.79
CA LEU A 393 -0.12 3.20 32.77
C LEU A 393 -0.33 2.51 34.15
N PRO A 394 -0.98 1.33 34.22
CA PRO A 394 -0.96 0.54 35.43
C PRO A 394 0.47 0.08 35.71
N SER A 395 0.91 0.28 36.95
CA SER A 395 2.16 -0.28 37.45
C SER A 395 2.14 -1.81 37.38
N SER A 396 2.76 -2.41 36.38
CA SER A 396 3.07 -3.84 36.40
C SER A 396 4.50 -4.05 36.89
N SER A 397 4.57 -4.63 38.09
CA SER A 397 5.77 -5.22 38.69
C SER A 397 6.51 -6.15 37.72
N ALA A 398 7.82 -5.96 37.63
CA ALA A 398 8.74 -6.94 37.06
C ALA A 398 8.83 -8.18 37.96
N ALA A 399 8.79 -9.39 37.36
CA ALA A 399 9.74 -10.48 37.60
C ALA A 399 9.31 -11.81 36.93
N SER A 400 10.23 -12.37 36.12
CA SER A 400 10.37 -13.79 35.70
C SER A 400 9.24 -14.40 34.84
N ALA A 401 9.47 -15.23 33.83
CA ALA A 401 10.54 -16.20 33.65
C ALA A 401 10.77 -16.52 32.16
N TYR A 402 12.03 -16.84 31.85
CA TYR A 402 12.43 -17.75 30.78
C TYR A 402 11.85 -19.15 31.06
N SER A 403 11.19 -19.78 30.08
CA SER A 403 11.43 -21.19 29.66
C SER A 403 10.54 -21.62 28.50
N ASP A 404 11.19 -22.19 27.48
CA ASP A 404 10.82 -23.37 26.69
C ASP A 404 9.45 -23.50 26.00
N GLY A 405 9.52 -23.47 24.65
CA GLY A 405 9.07 -24.54 23.75
C GLY A 405 7.72 -25.22 23.99
N SER A 406 6.79 -25.03 23.05
CA SER A 406 6.25 -26.13 22.24
C SER A 406 5.22 -25.63 21.22
N ASN A 407 5.28 -26.27 20.05
CA ASN A 407 4.24 -26.45 19.05
C ASN A 407 2.81 -26.10 19.47
N THR A 408 2.09 -25.37 18.61
CA THR A 408 0.84 -25.88 18.02
C THR A 408 0.40 -24.98 16.86
N ALA A 409 0.35 -25.60 15.68
CA ALA A 409 -0.36 -25.11 14.52
C ALA A 409 -1.86 -25.08 14.82
N ILE A 410 -2.54 -24.01 14.41
CA ILE A 410 -4.00 -23.93 14.40
C ILE A 410 -4.46 -24.32 12.98
N PRO A 411 -5.29 -25.36 12.81
CA PRO A 411 -5.89 -25.70 11.54
C PRO A 411 -7.04 -24.73 11.23
N ILE A 412 -7.13 -24.28 9.98
CA ILE A 412 -8.31 -23.60 9.45
C ILE A 412 -9.16 -24.68 8.77
N GLU A 413 -10.36 -24.88 9.29
CA GLU A 413 -11.46 -25.59 8.60
C GLU A 413 -12.02 -24.75 7.46
#